data_AF-A0A367ZTZ0-F1
#
_entry.id   AF-A0A367ZTZ0-F1
#
_cell.length_a   1.000
_cell.length_b   1.000
_cell.length_c   1.000
_cell.angle_alpha   90.00
_cell.angle_beta   90.00
_cell.angle_gamma   90.00
#
_symmetry.space_group_name_H-M   'P 1'
#
loop_
_entity.id
_entity.type
_entity.pdbx_description
1 polymer ?
#
loop_
_entity_poly.entity_id
_entity_poly.type
_entity_poly.pdbx_seq_one_letter_code
_entity_poly.pdbx_strand_id
1 'polypeptide(L)'
;MMEFRKTLTPQEIEKGVLRWDDSQDRLMRRILPQTLVFDMLFDGKRLDHLSVEWEKREIFIGEPLKKALAGSEVAIFSPTDKANPVVVGKLVDPSEKIMIRKRLSHVEHKNRVLKWYAREDDLYRRLLPRSGTYFLEVGGRRQPGPPPNFEKRTLAIGEALRVFSPGDHLLIRWSPDAEVPTLTINREEMPASIATDAMTSLRSMVARLLSRPLSEFNEGEMKGLIVLLDENKNLWERLNQVNQENQKLKEQIATLESVFEQFSRNSFFACKKDFQDWVASHLHLFEKGIRLLHRDYRLTGPDGRPLNLDLLCQDRKGILVAVEILFQPAPDELAEAFRRLDHAASSLDALAHDLSGGKLKATSIRGMIITNRERTELVEQCLQKGYKLCVVNSGCVIDVLE
;
A
#
# COMPACT_ATOMS: atom_id res chain seq x y z
N MET A 1 -13.22 4.83 -1.39
CA MET A 1 -13.80 5.23 -2.70
C MET A 1 -15.00 4.33 -2.94
N MET A 2 -16.19 4.90 -3.16
CA MET A 2 -17.38 4.08 -3.45
C MET A 2 -17.42 3.76 -4.94
N GLU A 3 -17.81 2.53 -5.27
CA GLU A 3 -17.81 1.99 -6.64
C GLU A 3 -19.16 1.32 -6.92
N PHE A 4 -19.77 1.67 -8.04
CA PHE A 4 -20.87 0.93 -8.65
C PHE A 4 -20.31 0.12 -9.81
N ARG A 5 -20.69 -1.15 -9.90
CA ARG A 5 -20.25 -2.05 -10.97
C ARG A 5 -21.40 -2.92 -11.44
N LYS A 6 -21.53 -3.05 -12.76
CA LYS A 6 -22.58 -3.84 -13.39
C LYS A 6 -22.15 -4.39 -14.75
N THR A 7 -22.49 -5.64 -15.05
CA THR A 7 -22.40 -6.21 -16.40
C THR A 7 -23.47 -5.60 -17.30
N LEU A 8 -23.06 -5.09 -18.46
CA LEU A 8 -23.95 -4.44 -19.41
C LEU A 8 -24.79 -5.48 -20.15
N THR A 9 -26.10 -5.22 -20.22
CA THR A 9 -27.01 -6.00 -21.06
C THR A 9 -26.89 -5.57 -22.53
N PRO A 10 -27.23 -6.44 -23.51
CA PRO A 10 -27.19 -6.09 -24.93
C PRO A 10 -28.01 -4.83 -25.26
N GLN A 11 -29.17 -4.66 -24.60
CA GLN A 11 -30.05 -3.51 -24.81
C GLN A 11 -29.45 -2.19 -24.28
N GLU A 12 -28.68 -2.25 -23.19
CA GLU A 12 -27.98 -1.09 -22.63
C GLU A 12 -26.84 -0.64 -23.54
N ILE A 13 -26.09 -1.60 -24.09
CA ILE A 13 -25.03 -1.34 -25.07
C ILE A 13 -25.66 -0.69 -26.32
N GLU A 14 -26.68 -1.31 -26.92
CA GLU A 14 -27.32 -0.79 -28.14
C GLU A 14 -27.84 0.65 -27.96
N LYS A 15 -28.49 0.94 -26.82
CA LYS A 15 -29.07 2.25 -26.55
C LYS A 15 -28.06 3.27 -26.03
N GLY A 16 -26.89 2.84 -25.56
CA GLY A 16 -25.92 3.70 -24.88
C GLY A 16 -26.42 4.21 -23.52
N VAL A 17 -27.29 3.43 -22.87
CA VAL A 17 -27.93 3.78 -21.59
C VAL A 17 -27.48 2.79 -20.54
N LEU A 18 -27.03 3.27 -19.39
CA LEU A 18 -26.77 2.45 -18.22
C LEU A 18 -27.99 2.49 -17.30
N ARG A 19 -28.50 1.31 -16.92
CA ARG A 19 -29.61 1.13 -15.97
C ARG A 19 -29.16 0.38 -14.73
N TRP A 20 -29.81 0.63 -13.61
CA TRP A 20 -29.57 -0.09 -12.36
C TRP A 20 -30.88 -0.45 -11.66
N ASP A 21 -30.80 -1.37 -10.71
CA ASP A 21 -31.96 -1.87 -9.97
C ASP A 21 -32.22 -1.04 -8.71
N ASP A 22 -33.44 -1.12 -8.17
CA ASP A 22 -33.90 -0.45 -6.94
C ASP A 22 -32.93 -0.67 -5.76
N SER A 23 -32.36 -1.87 -5.66
CA SER A 23 -31.42 -2.24 -4.60
C SER A 23 -30.12 -1.41 -4.65
N GLN A 24 -29.79 -0.85 -5.81
CA GLN A 24 -28.57 -0.09 -6.09
C GLN A 24 -28.77 1.42 -6.00
N ASP A 25 -30.01 1.91 -5.84
CA ASP A 25 -30.35 3.35 -5.79
C ASP A 25 -29.56 4.10 -4.71
N ARG A 26 -29.45 3.53 -3.51
CA ARG A 26 -28.71 4.15 -2.40
C ARG A 26 -27.22 4.32 -2.72
N LEU A 27 -26.63 3.38 -3.47
CA LEU A 27 -25.24 3.43 -3.88
C LEU A 27 -25.05 4.48 -4.99
N MET A 28 -25.92 4.47 -6.01
CA MET A 28 -25.86 5.42 -7.13
C MET A 28 -26.04 6.86 -6.66
N ARG A 29 -26.96 7.13 -5.72
CA ARG A 29 -27.15 8.48 -5.14
C ARG A 29 -25.97 9.01 -4.33
N ARG A 30 -25.04 8.14 -3.93
CA ARG A 30 -23.80 8.52 -3.24
C ARG A 30 -22.64 8.74 -4.21
N ILE A 31 -22.70 8.12 -5.39
CA ILE A 31 -21.66 8.18 -6.42
C ILE A 31 -21.93 9.35 -7.36
N LEU A 32 -23.17 9.50 -7.80
CA LEU A 32 -23.59 10.55 -8.72
C LEU A 32 -23.90 11.85 -7.97
N PRO A 33 -23.54 13.02 -8.52
CA PRO A 33 -23.93 14.31 -7.98
C PRO A 33 -25.45 14.45 -7.87
N GLN A 34 -25.92 15.21 -6.87
CA GLN A 34 -27.34 15.55 -6.72
C GLN A 34 -27.78 16.70 -7.66
N THR A 35 -26.87 17.21 -8.49
CA THR A 35 -27.17 18.27 -9.46
C THR A 35 -28.00 17.72 -10.63
N LEU A 36 -28.82 18.58 -11.23
CA LEU A 36 -29.65 18.23 -12.41
C LEU A 36 -28.81 17.74 -13.60
N VAL A 37 -27.61 18.30 -13.72
CA VAL A 37 -26.65 18.04 -14.79
C VAL A 37 -25.25 17.95 -14.18
N PHE A 38 -24.41 17.05 -14.71
CA PHE A 38 -23.02 16.89 -14.28
C PHE A 38 -22.12 16.38 -15.41
N ASP A 39 -20.81 16.50 -15.21
CA ASP A 39 -19.82 16.00 -16.15
C ASP A 39 -19.20 14.70 -15.61
N MET A 40 -18.89 13.78 -16.52
CA MET A 40 -18.24 12.50 -16.21
C MET A 40 -16.99 12.31 -17.05
N LEU A 41 -15.91 11.80 -16.45
CA LEU A 41 -14.75 11.31 -17.18
C LEU A 41 -14.91 9.80 -17.44
N PHE A 42 -15.25 9.42 -18.67
CA PHE A 42 -15.47 8.04 -19.07
C PHE A 42 -14.32 7.52 -19.95
N ASP A 43 -13.56 6.55 -19.47
CA ASP A 43 -12.33 6.04 -20.13
C ASP A 43 -11.39 7.17 -20.61
N GLY A 44 -11.20 8.17 -19.75
CA GLY A 44 -10.33 9.33 -20.03
C GLY A 44 -10.94 10.37 -20.98
N LYS A 45 -12.17 10.17 -21.48
CA LYS A 45 -12.92 11.16 -22.26
C LYS A 45 -13.92 11.89 -21.38
N ARG A 46 -13.91 13.21 -21.45
CA ARG A 46 -14.89 14.04 -20.74
C ARG A 46 -16.22 13.99 -21.49
N LEU A 47 -17.28 13.65 -20.77
CA LEU A 47 -18.67 13.71 -21.20
C LEU A 47 -19.33 14.84 -20.42
N ASP A 48 -19.75 15.87 -21.13
CA ASP A 48 -20.34 17.06 -20.54
C ASP A 48 -21.87 16.95 -20.53
N HIS A 49 -22.47 17.60 -19.55
CA HIS A 49 -23.92 17.78 -19.46
C HIS A 49 -24.76 16.49 -19.38
N LEU A 50 -24.30 15.49 -18.63
CA LEU A 50 -25.06 14.28 -18.36
C LEU A 50 -26.18 14.55 -17.35
N SER A 51 -27.33 13.95 -17.60
CA SER A 51 -28.49 13.96 -16.70
C SER A 51 -28.87 12.54 -16.28
N VAL A 52 -29.33 12.39 -15.05
CA VAL A 52 -29.79 11.11 -14.52
C VAL A 52 -31.31 11.12 -14.38
N GLU A 53 -31.96 10.16 -15.02
CA GLU A 53 -33.40 9.92 -14.88
C GLU A 53 -33.64 8.98 -13.70
N TRP A 54 -33.64 9.54 -12.49
CA TRP A 54 -33.74 8.77 -11.24
C TRP A 54 -35.02 7.92 -11.15
N GLU A 55 -36.13 8.36 -11.74
CA GLU A 55 -37.39 7.61 -11.74
C GLU A 55 -37.32 6.35 -12.61
N LYS A 56 -36.54 6.40 -13.69
CA LYS A 56 -36.31 5.28 -14.59
C LYS A 56 -35.01 4.51 -14.29
N ARG A 57 -34.24 5.00 -13.32
CA ARG A 57 -32.93 4.45 -12.90
C ARG A 57 -31.97 4.31 -14.05
N GLU A 58 -31.89 5.36 -14.87
CA GLU A 58 -31.08 5.33 -16.08
C GLU A 58 -30.24 6.60 -16.26
N ILE A 59 -29.08 6.42 -16.88
CA ILE A 59 -28.20 7.49 -17.33
C ILE A 59 -27.79 7.21 -18.78
N PHE A 60 -27.93 8.21 -19.64
CA PHE A 60 -27.47 8.14 -21.02
C PHE A 60 -25.98 8.48 -21.08
N ILE A 61 -25.14 7.50 -21.40
CA ILE A 61 -23.67 7.67 -21.55
C ILE A 61 -23.32 7.84 -23.04
N GLY A 62 -24.15 7.31 -23.94
CA GLY A 62 -24.04 7.47 -25.37
C GLY A 62 -22.98 6.59 -26.02
N GLU A 63 -22.26 7.15 -26.99
CA GLU A 63 -21.30 6.44 -27.86
C GLU A 63 -20.21 5.63 -27.14
N PRO A 64 -19.65 6.06 -25.99
CA PRO A 64 -18.70 5.22 -25.25
C PRO A 64 -19.30 3.87 -24.85
N LEU A 65 -20.56 3.85 -24.39
CA LEU A 65 -21.23 2.63 -23.97
C LEU A 65 -21.68 1.77 -25.16
N LYS A 66 -22.05 2.39 -26.28
CA LYS A 66 -22.41 1.70 -27.53
C LYS A 66 -21.27 0.93 -28.18
N LYS A 67 -20.03 1.33 -27.89
CA LYS A 67 -18.81 0.66 -28.36
C LYS A 67 -18.37 -0.50 -27.47
N ALA A 68 -19.07 -0.75 -26.37
CA ALA A 68 -18.77 -1.87 -25.47
C ALA A 68 -19.05 -3.21 -26.16
N LEU A 69 -18.20 -4.20 -25.89
CA LEU A 69 -18.46 -5.58 -26.32
C LEU A 69 -19.54 -6.21 -25.43
N ALA A 70 -20.29 -7.16 -25.98
CA ALA A 70 -21.27 -7.93 -25.20
C ALA A 70 -20.58 -8.62 -24.01
N GLY A 71 -21.12 -8.44 -22.80
CA GLY A 71 -20.51 -8.95 -21.57
C GLY A 71 -19.52 -7.99 -20.88
N SER A 72 -19.31 -6.78 -21.42
CA SER A 72 -18.51 -5.75 -20.74
C SER A 72 -19.12 -5.33 -19.41
N GLU A 73 -18.27 -5.04 -18.43
CA GLU A 73 -18.70 -4.40 -17.18
C GLU A 73 -18.48 -2.89 -17.26
N VAL A 74 -19.41 -2.14 -16.69
CA VAL A 74 -19.19 -0.71 -16.41
C VAL A 74 -18.90 -0.53 -14.93
N ALA A 75 -17.90 0.29 -14.62
CA ALA A 75 -17.58 0.71 -13.26
C ALA A 75 -17.68 2.24 -13.15
N ILE A 76 -18.40 2.74 -12.15
CA ILE A 76 -18.54 4.17 -11.86
C ILE A 76 -18.05 4.44 -10.44
N PHE A 77 -17.16 5.42 -10.31
CA PHE A 77 -16.49 5.77 -9.06
C PHE A 77 -16.98 7.13 -8.54
N SER A 78 -17.15 7.22 -7.22
CA SER A 78 -17.40 8.49 -6.54
C SER A 78 -16.24 9.47 -6.80
N PRO A 79 -16.49 10.77 -7.00
CA PRO A 79 -15.43 11.75 -7.18
C PRO A 79 -14.41 11.73 -6.04
N THR A 80 -13.13 11.79 -6.39
CA THR A 80 -12.02 11.77 -5.41
C THR A 80 -11.78 13.12 -4.73
N ASP A 81 -12.20 14.22 -5.36
CA ASP A 81 -11.93 15.58 -4.90
C ASP A 81 -13.24 16.35 -4.71
N LYS A 82 -13.38 17.02 -3.56
CA LYS A 82 -14.54 17.88 -3.25
C LYS A 82 -14.50 19.18 -4.05
N ALA A 83 -13.32 19.62 -4.50
CA ALA A 83 -13.15 20.87 -5.24
C ALA A 83 -13.56 20.76 -6.72
N ASN A 84 -13.49 19.55 -7.30
CA ASN A 84 -13.91 19.30 -8.67
C ASN A 84 -14.50 17.87 -8.76
N PRO A 85 -15.81 17.71 -8.49
CA PRO A 85 -16.43 16.40 -8.30
C PRO A 85 -16.70 15.71 -9.65
N VAL A 86 -15.63 15.34 -10.36
CA VAL A 86 -15.76 14.62 -11.63
C VAL A 86 -16.02 13.15 -11.32
N VAL A 87 -17.18 12.66 -11.72
CA VAL A 87 -17.50 11.23 -11.69
C VAL A 87 -16.59 10.53 -12.69
N VAL A 88 -16.00 9.40 -12.32
CA VAL A 88 -15.16 8.62 -13.24
C VAL A 88 -15.89 7.34 -13.61
N GLY A 89 -16.08 7.11 -14.90
CA GLY A 89 -16.61 5.87 -15.46
C GLY A 89 -15.55 5.12 -16.25
N LYS A 90 -15.60 3.79 -16.24
CA LYS A 90 -14.72 2.93 -17.04
C LYS A 90 -15.49 1.75 -17.63
N LEU A 91 -15.14 1.36 -18.85
CA LEU A 91 -15.51 0.07 -19.40
C LEU A 91 -14.43 -0.96 -19.11
N VAL A 92 -14.85 -2.14 -18.70
CA VAL A 92 -14.01 -3.31 -18.57
C VAL A 92 -14.44 -4.29 -19.65
N ASP A 93 -13.58 -4.45 -20.64
CA ASP A 93 -13.80 -5.34 -21.77
C ASP A 93 -13.80 -6.81 -21.30
N PRO A 94 -14.75 -7.65 -21.74
CA PRO A 94 -14.79 -9.08 -21.42
C PRO A 94 -13.55 -9.85 -21.93
N SER A 95 -12.84 -9.32 -22.93
CA SER A 95 -11.60 -9.86 -23.46
C SER A 95 -10.36 -9.57 -22.59
N GLU A 96 -10.47 -8.71 -21.56
CA GLU A 96 -9.52 -8.69 -20.45
C GLU A 96 -9.72 -9.94 -19.56
N LYS A 97 -9.53 -11.13 -20.15
CA LYS A 97 -9.40 -12.39 -19.42
C LYS A 97 -8.20 -12.26 -18.50
N ILE A 98 -8.45 -11.94 -17.24
CA ILE A 98 -7.39 -11.85 -16.24
C ILE A 98 -6.79 -13.24 -16.13
N MET A 99 -5.54 -13.35 -16.56
CA MET A 99 -4.75 -14.53 -16.40
C MET A 99 -3.66 -14.21 -15.41
N ILE A 100 -3.60 -14.96 -14.32
CA ILE A 100 -2.53 -14.81 -13.34
C ILE A 100 -1.47 -15.84 -13.67
N ARG A 101 -0.28 -15.35 -14.01
CA ARG A 101 0.94 -16.15 -14.11
C ARG A 101 1.66 -16.08 -12.78
N LYS A 102 1.83 -17.23 -12.15
CA LYS A 102 2.42 -17.30 -10.81
C LYS A 102 3.35 -18.49 -10.70
N ARG A 103 4.53 -18.28 -10.14
CA ARG A 103 5.42 -19.37 -9.77
C ARG A 103 5.01 -19.94 -8.42
N LEU A 104 4.78 -21.25 -8.34
CA LEU A 104 4.37 -21.92 -7.11
C LEU A 104 5.53 -21.95 -6.11
N SER A 105 5.39 -21.30 -4.96
CA SER A 105 6.43 -21.36 -3.92
C SER A 105 6.37 -22.65 -3.09
N HIS A 106 7.49 -23.00 -2.44
CA HIS A 106 7.53 -24.13 -1.49
C HIS A 106 6.54 -23.97 -0.33
N VAL A 107 6.36 -22.73 0.15
CA VAL A 107 5.45 -22.43 1.27
C VAL A 107 3.99 -22.61 0.85
N GLU A 108 3.63 -22.20 -0.36
CA GLU A 108 2.29 -22.37 -0.94
C GLU A 108 1.98 -23.84 -1.20
N HIS A 109 2.92 -24.57 -1.81
CA HIS A 109 2.79 -26.01 -2.04
C HIS A 109 2.63 -26.78 -0.72
N LYS A 110 3.48 -26.50 0.28
CA LYS A 110 3.42 -27.16 1.60
C LYS A 110 2.09 -26.92 2.31
N ASN A 111 1.61 -25.68 2.29
CA ASN A 111 0.38 -25.30 2.98
C ASN A 111 -0.89 -25.49 2.14
N ARG A 112 -0.76 -25.91 0.88
CA ARG A 112 -1.88 -26.19 -0.05
C ARG A 112 -2.78 -24.99 -0.31
N VAL A 113 -2.16 -23.82 -0.36
CA VAL A 113 -2.83 -22.53 -0.57
C VAL A 113 -2.08 -21.74 -1.65
N LEU A 114 -2.82 -20.95 -2.43
CA LEU A 114 -2.23 -19.87 -3.21
C LEU A 114 -2.30 -18.58 -2.41
N LYS A 115 -1.20 -17.84 -2.37
CA LYS A 115 -1.11 -16.54 -1.71
C LYS A 115 -0.92 -15.43 -2.73
N TRP A 116 -1.30 -14.22 -2.37
CA TRP A 116 -1.01 -13.03 -3.16
C TRP A 116 -0.66 -11.84 -2.27
N TYR A 117 -0.04 -10.83 -2.88
CA TYR A 117 0.38 -9.61 -2.19
C TYR A 117 -0.76 -8.58 -2.16
N ALA A 118 -0.71 -7.64 -1.22
CA ALA A 118 -1.72 -6.59 -1.08
C ALA A 118 -1.94 -5.77 -2.36
N ARG A 119 -0.87 -5.48 -3.11
CA ARG A 119 -0.93 -4.79 -4.41
C ARG A 119 -1.67 -5.59 -5.50
N GLU A 120 -1.88 -6.89 -5.29
CA GLU A 120 -2.57 -7.79 -6.22
C GLU A 120 -4.03 -8.00 -5.83
N ASP A 121 -4.51 -7.40 -4.73
CA ASP A 121 -5.87 -7.60 -4.24
C ASP A 121 -6.92 -7.27 -5.32
N ASP A 122 -6.72 -6.21 -6.09
CA ASP A 122 -7.65 -5.84 -7.17
C ASP A 122 -7.62 -6.83 -8.35
N LEU A 123 -6.46 -7.42 -8.65
CA LEU A 123 -6.33 -8.48 -9.67
C LEU A 123 -7.12 -9.72 -9.26
N TYR A 124 -6.93 -10.18 -8.01
CA TYR A 124 -7.59 -11.37 -7.48
C TYR A 124 -9.08 -11.14 -7.21
N ARG A 125 -9.51 -9.92 -6.85
CA ARG A 125 -10.94 -9.55 -6.74
C ARG A 125 -11.66 -9.57 -8.08
N ARG A 126 -10.96 -9.29 -9.17
CA ARG A 126 -11.52 -9.38 -10.52
C ARG A 126 -11.53 -10.83 -11.04
N LEU A 127 -10.60 -11.68 -10.57
CA LEU A 127 -10.53 -13.09 -10.97
C LEU A 127 -11.48 -13.99 -10.16
N LEU A 128 -11.64 -13.74 -8.87
CA LEU A 128 -12.39 -14.60 -7.95
C LEU A 128 -13.75 -13.97 -7.64
N PRO A 129 -14.86 -14.73 -7.73
CA PRO A 129 -16.18 -14.21 -7.47
C PRO A 129 -16.31 -13.73 -6.02
N ARG A 130 -16.90 -12.55 -5.81
CA ARG A 130 -17.18 -12.01 -4.47
C ARG A 130 -18.29 -12.79 -3.73
N SER A 131 -19.17 -13.43 -4.48
CA SER A 131 -20.27 -14.26 -3.98
C SER A 131 -20.68 -15.29 -5.05
N GLY A 132 -21.13 -16.47 -4.61
CA GLY A 132 -21.59 -17.55 -5.49
C GLY A 132 -20.75 -18.81 -5.40
N THR A 133 -21.34 -19.94 -5.82
CA THR A 133 -20.64 -21.22 -5.94
C THR A 133 -19.88 -21.24 -7.27
N TYR A 134 -18.65 -21.75 -7.23
CA TYR A 134 -17.84 -21.97 -8.43
C TYR A 134 -17.07 -23.28 -8.29
N PHE A 135 -16.53 -23.78 -9.39
CA PHE A 135 -15.65 -24.94 -9.38
C PHE A 135 -14.19 -24.53 -9.54
N LEU A 136 -13.31 -25.23 -8.84
CA LEU A 136 -11.88 -25.21 -9.09
C LEU A 136 -11.51 -26.40 -9.95
N GLU A 137 -10.84 -26.16 -11.07
CA GLU A 137 -10.32 -27.19 -11.95
C GLU A 137 -8.79 -27.16 -11.92
N VAL A 138 -8.18 -28.28 -11.51
CA VAL A 138 -6.72 -28.42 -11.41
C VAL A 138 -6.30 -29.74 -12.03
N GLY A 139 -5.47 -29.68 -13.07
CA GLY A 139 -4.98 -30.89 -13.75
C GLY A 139 -6.10 -31.80 -14.28
N GLY A 140 -7.19 -31.20 -14.78
CA GLY A 140 -8.36 -31.91 -15.29
C GLY A 140 -9.31 -32.47 -14.24
N ARG A 141 -9.06 -32.24 -12.94
CA ARG A 141 -9.97 -32.61 -11.85
C ARG A 141 -10.76 -31.40 -11.38
N ARG A 142 -12.09 -31.55 -11.30
CA ARG A 142 -13.02 -30.51 -10.89
C ARG A 142 -13.49 -30.75 -9.45
N GLN A 143 -13.37 -29.74 -8.60
CA GLN A 143 -13.83 -29.76 -7.20
C GLN A 143 -14.53 -28.45 -6.83
N PRO A 144 -15.42 -28.41 -5.82
CA PRO A 144 -16.00 -27.17 -5.35
C PRO A 144 -14.92 -26.16 -4.96
N GLY A 145 -15.06 -24.92 -5.45
CA GLY A 145 -14.15 -23.83 -5.14
C GLY A 145 -14.39 -23.31 -3.72
N PRO A 146 -13.39 -23.32 -2.83
CA PRO A 146 -13.55 -22.73 -1.51
C PRO A 146 -13.55 -21.20 -1.61
N PRO A 147 -14.21 -20.49 -0.68
CA PRO A 147 -14.26 -19.04 -0.71
C PRO A 147 -12.85 -18.43 -0.55
N PRO A 148 -12.50 -17.39 -1.33
CA PRO A 148 -11.24 -16.69 -1.15
C PRO A 148 -11.21 -15.91 0.17
N ASN A 149 -10.07 -15.94 0.86
CA ASN A 149 -9.84 -15.13 2.06
C ASN A 149 -8.99 -13.90 1.69
N PHE A 150 -9.63 -12.77 1.43
CA PHE A 150 -8.94 -11.52 1.07
C PHE A 150 -8.22 -10.85 2.24
N GLU A 151 -8.64 -11.07 3.50
CA GLU A 151 -7.93 -10.53 4.67
C GLU A 151 -6.55 -11.19 4.82
N LYS A 152 -6.51 -12.53 4.68
CA LYS A 152 -5.28 -13.34 4.73
C LYS A 152 -4.57 -13.44 3.38
N ARG A 153 -5.22 -12.96 2.30
CA ARG A 153 -4.77 -13.03 0.91
C ARG A 153 -4.42 -14.45 0.46
N THR A 154 -5.32 -15.38 0.77
CA THR A 154 -5.14 -16.80 0.47
C THR A 154 -6.36 -17.44 -0.17
N LEU A 155 -6.13 -18.36 -1.09
CA LEU A 155 -7.12 -19.27 -1.64
C LEU A 155 -6.69 -20.71 -1.34
N ALA A 156 -7.53 -21.47 -0.64
CA ALA A 156 -7.27 -22.87 -0.38
C ALA A 156 -7.45 -23.68 -1.66
N ILE A 157 -6.43 -24.46 -2.04
CA ILE A 157 -6.51 -25.37 -3.20
C ILE A 157 -6.64 -26.82 -2.71
N GLY A 158 -6.08 -27.12 -1.53
CA GLY A 158 -6.13 -28.44 -0.94
C GLY A 158 -5.22 -29.43 -1.68
N GLU A 159 -5.59 -30.72 -1.65
CA GLU A 159 -4.79 -31.80 -2.24
C GLU A 159 -4.60 -31.67 -3.75
N ALA A 160 -5.50 -30.97 -4.44
CA ALA A 160 -5.41 -30.71 -5.88
C ALA A 160 -4.09 -30.00 -6.28
N LEU A 161 -3.47 -29.24 -5.37
CA LEU A 161 -2.21 -28.55 -5.63
C LEU A 161 -1.02 -29.51 -5.79
N ARG A 162 -1.12 -30.77 -5.32
CA ARG A 162 -0.05 -31.79 -5.43
C ARG A 162 0.24 -32.24 -6.86
N VAL A 163 -0.63 -31.91 -7.81
CA VAL A 163 -0.38 -32.15 -9.24
C VAL A 163 0.79 -31.30 -9.74
N PHE A 164 1.13 -30.22 -9.04
CA PHE A 164 2.26 -29.34 -9.34
C PHE A 164 3.43 -29.58 -8.40
N SER A 165 4.63 -29.21 -8.85
CA SER A 165 5.84 -29.16 -8.03
C SER A 165 6.16 -27.73 -7.61
N PRO A 166 6.80 -27.50 -6.45
CA PRO A 166 7.38 -26.20 -6.13
C PRO A 166 8.29 -25.71 -7.25
N GLY A 167 8.09 -24.47 -7.67
CA GLY A 167 8.81 -23.84 -8.77
C GLY A 167 8.10 -23.92 -10.13
N ASP A 168 7.02 -24.70 -10.27
CA ASP A 168 6.19 -24.74 -11.47
C ASP A 168 5.58 -23.36 -11.77
N HIS A 169 5.47 -23.04 -13.06
CA HIS A 169 4.73 -21.87 -13.53
C HIS A 169 3.27 -22.26 -13.68
N LEU A 170 2.41 -21.62 -12.88
CA LEU A 170 0.97 -21.81 -12.88
C LEU A 170 0.32 -20.70 -13.70
N LEU A 171 -0.63 -21.10 -14.53
CA LEU A 171 -1.53 -20.22 -15.24
C LEU A 171 -2.93 -20.39 -14.66
N ILE A 172 -3.41 -19.33 -14.04
CA ILE A 172 -4.72 -19.29 -13.38
C ILE A 172 -5.66 -18.49 -14.27
N ARG A 173 -6.79 -19.08 -14.66
CA ARG A 173 -7.78 -18.50 -15.57
C ARG A 173 -9.17 -18.60 -14.98
N TRP A 174 -9.94 -17.54 -15.15
CA TRP A 174 -11.36 -17.54 -14.80
C TRP A 174 -12.21 -17.71 -16.06
N SER A 175 -13.16 -18.64 -16.00
CA SER A 175 -14.11 -18.94 -17.06
C SER A 175 -15.54 -18.69 -16.54
N PRO A 176 -16.04 -17.44 -16.64
CA PRO A 176 -17.37 -17.08 -16.15
C PRO A 176 -18.49 -17.66 -17.02
N ASP A 177 -18.25 -17.86 -18.32
CA ASP A 177 -19.25 -18.23 -19.33
C ASP A 177 -19.54 -19.75 -19.40
N ALA A 178 -18.89 -20.56 -18.56
CA ALA A 178 -19.21 -21.98 -18.46
C ALA A 178 -20.56 -22.17 -17.75
N GLU A 179 -21.29 -23.25 -18.06
CA GLU A 179 -22.58 -23.59 -17.40
C GLU A 179 -22.51 -23.49 -15.86
N VAL A 180 -21.32 -23.72 -15.28
CA VAL A 180 -21.00 -23.30 -13.93
C VAL A 180 -19.64 -22.57 -13.93
N PRO A 181 -19.53 -21.38 -13.33
CA PRO A 181 -18.29 -20.61 -13.28
C PRO A 181 -17.12 -21.44 -12.74
N THR A 182 -15.98 -21.41 -13.44
CA THR A 182 -14.85 -22.28 -13.14
C THR A 182 -13.53 -21.51 -13.13
N LEU A 183 -12.74 -21.72 -12.07
CA LEU A 183 -11.36 -21.26 -11.97
C LEU A 183 -10.43 -22.42 -12.36
N THR A 184 -9.73 -22.28 -13.47
CA THR A 184 -8.81 -23.30 -13.97
C THR A 184 -7.37 -22.94 -13.59
N ILE A 185 -6.64 -23.90 -13.01
CA ILE A 185 -5.21 -23.79 -12.71
C ILE A 185 -4.48 -24.86 -13.52
N ASN A 186 -3.65 -24.42 -14.47
CA ASN A 186 -2.84 -25.29 -15.31
C ASN A 186 -1.36 -24.98 -15.17
N ARG A 187 -0.50 -25.95 -15.49
CA ARG A 187 0.93 -25.70 -15.68
C ARG A 187 1.08 -24.93 -17.00
N GLU A 188 1.76 -23.79 -16.96
CA GLU A 188 2.13 -23.05 -18.17
C GLU A 188 3.36 -23.72 -18.78
N GLU A 189 3.20 -24.32 -19.95
CA GLU A 189 4.33 -24.75 -20.78
C GLU A 189 4.99 -23.49 -21.35
N MET A 190 6.14 -23.11 -20.79
CA MET A 190 6.92 -22.01 -21.34
C MET A 190 7.53 -22.47 -22.69
N PRO A 191 7.38 -21.69 -23.77
CA PRO A 191 8.14 -21.91 -24.99
C PRO A 191 9.63 -21.92 -24.66
N ALA A 192 10.35 -22.91 -25.19
CA ALA A 192 11.78 -23.13 -24.93
C ALA A 192 12.67 -21.90 -25.20
N SER A 193 12.16 -20.88 -25.91
CA SER A 193 12.85 -19.63 -26.22
C SER A 193 12.95 -18.61 -25.07
N ILE A 194 12.14 -18.74 -24.00
CA ILE A 194 12.16 -17.82 -22.84
C ILE A 194 12.88 -18.46 -21.63
N ALA A 195 13.14 -19.77 -21.68
CA ALA A 195 13.74 -20.54 -20.61
C ALA A 195 15.26 -20.77 -20.80
N THR A 196 16.02 -19.76 -21.18
CA THR A 196 17.49 -19.80 -21.02
C THR A 196 17.86 -19.34 -19.61
N ASP A 197 17.38 -20.07 -18.62
CA ASP A 197 18.05 -20.19 -17.33
C ASP A 197 18.92 -21.45 -17.43
N ALA A 198 20.24 -21.31 -17.34
CA ALA A 198 21.20 -22.42 -17.37
C ALA A 198 20.84 -23.55 -16.37
N MET A 199 20.10 -23.20 -15.31
CA MET A 199 19.57 -24.12 -14.31
C MET A 199 18.51 -25.10 -14.83
N THR A 200 17.71 -24.73 -15.84
CA THR A 200 16.64 -25.59 -16.38
C THR A 200 17.22 -26.68 -17.29
N SER A 201 18.22 -26.33 -18.11
CA SER A 201 19.00 -27.27 -18.91
C SER A 201 19.71 -28.30 -18.03
N LEU A 202 20.39 -27.82 -16.98
CA LEU A 202 21.11 -28.68 -16.02
C LEU A 202 20.15 -29.62 -15.28
N ARG A 203 18.98 -29.15 -14.83
CA ARG A 203 17.96 -30.00 -14.18
C ARG A 203 17.40 -31.05 -15.12
N SER A 204 17.17 -30.71 -16.39
CA SER A 204 16.69 -31.68 -17.39
C SER A 204 17.74 -32.75 -17.69
N MET A 205 19.03 -32.37 -17.71
CA MET A 205 20.15 -33.28 -17.89
C MET A 205 20.30 -34.20 -16.68
N VAL A 206 20.27 -33.66 -15.47
CA VAL A 206 20.34 -34.43 -14.21
C VAL A 206 19.16 -35.39 -14.07
N ALA A 207 17.93 -34.96 -14.39
CA ALA A 207 16.76 -35.83 -14.36
C ALA A 207 16.88 -37.00 -15.37
N ARG A 208 17.41 -36.72 -16.56
CA ARG A 208 17.65 -37.72 -17.61
C ARG A 208 18.78 -38.69 -17.26
N LEU A 209 19.77 -38.24 -16.51
CA LEU A 209 20.84 -39.07 -15.97
C LEU A 209 20.30 -39.95 -14.83
N LEU A 210 19.56 -39.41 -13.87
CA LEU A 210 18.99 -40.18 -12.76
C LEU A 210 17.94 -41.23 -13.18
N SER A 211 17.30 -41.06 -14.35
CA SER A 211 16.31 -42.01 -14.87
C SER A 211 16.89 -43.18 -15.67
N ARG A 212 18.19 -43.17 -16.00
CA ARG A 212 18.81 -44.24 -16.80
C ARG A 212 19.35 -45.35 -15.90
N PRO A 213 19.24 -46.63 -16.32
CA PRO A 213 19.92 -47.73 -15.65
C PRO A 213 21.43 -47.52 -15.63
N LEU A 214 22.10 -47.82 -14.51
CA LEU A 214 23.56 -47.67 -14.34
C LEU A 214 24.39 -48.40 -15.42
N SER A 215 23.83 -49.45 -16.02
CA SER A 215 24.44 -50.24 -17.09
C SER A 215 24.56 -49.50 -18.43
N GLU A 216 23.87 -48.38 -18.61
CA GLU A 216 23.88 -47.61 -19.86
C GLU A 216 24.89 -46.44 -19.86
N PHE A 217 25.60 -46.24 -18.76
CA PHE A 217 26.58 -45.16 -18.63
C PHE A 217 27.95 -45.58 -19.13
N ASN A 218 28.60 -44.69 -19.89
CA ASN A 218 30.03 -44.83 -20.10
C ASN A 218 30.82 -44.31 -18.88
N GLU A 219 32.07 -44.74 -18.73
CA GLU A 219 32.92 -44.40 -17.58
C GLU A 219 33.12 -42.88 -17.41
N GLY A 220 33.18 -42.13 -18.52
CA GLY A 220 33.32 -40.68 -18.51
C GLY A 220 32.08 -39.95 -17.99
N GLU A 221 30.89 -40.41 -18.37
CA GLU A 221 29.61 -39.90 -17.89
C GLU A 221 29.45 -40.15 -16.38
N MET A 222 29.85 -41.33 -15.90
CA MET A 222 29.86 -41.62 -14.46
C MET A 222 30.82 -40.72 -13.68
N LYS A 223 32.05 -40.51 -14.18
CA LYS A 223 33.01 -39.58 -13.55
C LYS A 223 32.47 -38.14 -13.53
N GLY A 224 31.84 -37.69 -14.61
CA GLY A 224 31.20 -36.37 -14.68
C GLY A 224 30.05 -36.21 -13.68
N LEU A 225 29.20 -37.23 -13.55
CA LEU A 225 28.13 -37.26 -12.56
C LEU A 225 28.65 -37.19 -11.12
N ILE A 226 29.71 -37.93 -10.81
CA ILE A 226 30.33 -37.92 -9.48
C ILE A 226 30.85 -36.52 -9.14
N VAL A 227 31.53 -35.84 -10.07
CA VAL A 227 32.01 -34.47 -9.86
C VAL A 227 30.86 -33.48 -9.66
N LEU A 228 29.77 -33.60 -10.43
CA LEU A 228 28.60 -32.75 -10.27
C LEU A 228 27.89 -32.96 -8.92
N LEU A 229 27.84 -34.20 -8.43
CA LEU A 229 27.29 -34.53 -7.12
C LEU A 229 28.17 -33.99 -5.98
N ASP A 230 29.49 -34.07 -6.12
CA ASP A 230 30.44 -33.53 -5.15
C ASP A 230 30.35 -32.00 -5.07
N GLU A 231 30.27 -31.31 -6.21
CA GLU A 231 30.07 -29.85 -6.22
C GLU A 231 28.71 -29.46 -5.65
N ASN A 232 27.66 -30.24 -5.92
CA ASN A 232 26.34 -30.00 -5.32
C ASN A 232 26.37 -30.13 -3.80
N LYS A 233 27.07 -31.15 -3.29
CA LYS A 233 27.30 -31.35 -1.85
C LYS A 233 28.03 -30.14 -1.24
N ASN A 234 29.11 -29.67 -1.87
CA ASN A 234 29.87 -28.50 -1.40
C ASN A 234 29.00 -27.22 -1.36
N LEU A 235 28.16 -27.01 -2.38
CA LEU A 235 27.22 -25.89 -2.42
C LEU A 235 26.15 -26.01 -1.32
N TRP A 236 25.66 -27.21 -1.05
CA TRP A 236 24.70 -27.46 0.02
C TRP A 236 25.29 -27.19 1.40
N GLU A 237 26.54 -27.61 1.64
CA GLU A 237 27.27 -27.31 2.87
C GLU A 237 27.46 -25.80 3.08
N ARG A 238 27.86 -25.06 2.04
CA ARG A 238 27.96 -23.59 2.09
C ARG A 238 26.61 -22.92 2.37
N LEU A 239 25.53 -23.38 1.72
CA LEU A 239 24.19 -22.86 1.97
C LEU A 239 23.76 -23.09 3.42
N ASN A 240 24.08 -24.27 3.97
CA ASN A 240 23.77 -24.60 5.35
C ASN A 240 24.54 -23.72 6.34
N GLN A 241 25.82 -23.45 6.08
CA GLN A 241 26.63 -22.51 6.87
C GLN A 241 26.04 -21.09 6.84
N VAL A 242 25.69 -20.58 5.66
CA VAL A 242 25.05 -19.27 5.52
C VAL A 242 23.72 -19.21 6.27
N ASN A 243 22.91 -20.28 6.23
CA ASN A 243 21.65 -20.34 6.98
C ASN A 243 21.88 -20.32 8.49
N GLN A 244 22.90 -21.00 9.00
CA GLN A 244 23.27 -20.96 10.42
C GLN A 244 23.73 -19.56 10.84
N GLU A 245 24.55 -18.89 10.04
CA GLU A 245 24.95 -17.50 10.29
C GLU A 245 23.73 -16.55 10.28
N ASN A 246 22.82 -16.72 9.34
CA ASN A 246 21.59 -15.94 9.26
C ASN A 246 20.71 -16.13 10.51
N GLN A 247 20.62 -17.37 11.01
CA GLN A 247 19.89 -17.68 12.24
C GLN A 247 20.54 -17.00 13.45
N LYS A 248 21.87 -17.06 13.56
CA LYS A 248 22.63 -16.36 14.60
C LYS A 248 22.44 -14.85 14.55
N LEU A 249 22.42 -14.25 13.37
CA LEU A 249 22.14 -12.82 13.19
C LEU A 249 20.72 -12.46 13.65
N LYS A 250 19.72 -13.28 13.35
CA LYS A 250 18.35 -13.07 13.84
C LYS A 250 18.28 -13.13 15.36
N GLU A 251 18.99 -14.05 15.99
CA GLU A 251 19.06 -14.14 17.45
C GLU A 251 19.76 -12.93 18.07
N GLN A 252 20.82 -12.42 17.43
CA GLN A 252 21.47 -11.17 17.83
C GLN A 252 20.54 -9.97 17.70
N ILE A 253 19.77 -9.87 16.61
CA ILE A 253 18.76 -8.83 16.42
C ILE A 253 17.70 -8.92 17.53
N ALA A 254 17.15 -10.10 17.80
CA ALA A 254 16.16 -10.29 18.85
C ALA A 254 16.72 -9.95 20.24
N THR A 255 17.99 -10.23 20.50
CA THR A 255 18.68 -9.85 21.74
C THR A 255 18.81 -8.33 21.83
N LEU A 256 19.21 -7.66 20.75
CA LEU A 256 19.27 -6.20 20.70
C LEU A 256 17.88 -5.58 20.91
N GLU A 257 16.85 -6.09 20.25
CA GLU A 257 15.46 -5.66 20.43
C GLU A 257 15.02 -5.80 21.89
N SER A 258 15.32 -6.93 22.54
CA SER A 258 15.02 -7.16 23.96
C SER A 258 15.79 -6.21 24.89
N VAL A 259 17.08 -5.98 24.61
CA VAL A 259 17.89 -4.99 25.33
C VAL A 259 17.32 -3.58 25.13
N PHE A 260 16.90 -3.23 23.92
CA PHE A 260 16.23 -1.97 23.61
C PHE A 260 14.89 -1.82 24.32
N GLU A 261 14.07 -2.88 24.42
CA GLU A 261 12.84 -2.85 25.22
C GLU A 261 13.13 -2.62 26.71
N GLN A 262 14.19 -3.22 27.25
CA GLN A 262 14.62 -2.97 28.63
C GLN A 262 15.12 -1.53 28.82
N PHE A 263 15.83 -0.98 27.84
CA PHE A 263 16.23 0.42 27.82
C PHE A 263 15.06 1.36 27.57
N SER A 264 13.99 0.97 26.87
CA SER A 264 12.83 1.82 26.56
C SER A 264 12.00 2.23 27.79
N ARG A 265 12.22 1.58 28.95
CA ARG A 265 11.72 2.06 30.25
C ARG A 265 12.51 3.25 30.81
N ASN A 266 13.72 3.51 30.28
CA ASN A 266 14.55 4.66 30.56
C ASN A 266 14.60 5.56 29.30
N SER A 267 14.42 6.87 29.47
CA SER A 267 14.49 7.82 28.33
C SER A 267 15.80 7.64 27.56
N PHE A 268 15.74 7.44 26.24
CA PHE A 268 16.91 7.34 25.34
C PHE A 268 17.85 8.56 25.48
N PHE A 269 17.29 9.71 25.85
CA PHE A 269 18.04 10.92 26.17
C PHE A 269 18.22 11.04 27.69
N ALA A 270 19.47 11.27 28.11
CA ALA A 270 19.83 11.44 29.51
C ALA A 270 19.35 12.78 30.09
N CYS A 271 19.22 13.83 29.25
CA CYS A 271 18.75 15.14 29.67
C CYS A 271 18.02 15.92 28.56
N LYS A 272 17.35 17.01 28.95
CA LYS A 272 16.62 17.92 28.04
C LYS A 272 17.51 18.50 26.95
N LYS A 273 18.76 18.84 27.27
CA LYS A 273 19.70 19.44 26.32
C LYS A 273 20.04 18.49 25.17
N ASP A 274 20.37 17.24 25.50
CA ASP A 274 20.67 16.21 24.49
C ASP A 274 19.47 15.99 23.56
N PHE A 275 18.27 16.00 24.13
CA PHE A 275 17.03 15.90 23.35
C PHE A 275 16.85 17.08 22.40
N GLN A 276 17.03 18.31 22.87
CA GLN A 276 16.91 19.52 22.05
C GLN A 276 17.93 19.55 20.91
N ASP A 277 19.19 19.21 21.19
CA ASP A 277 20.25 19.16 20.17
C ASP A 277 19.99 18.08 19.12
N TRP A 278 19.48 16.92 19.55
CA TRP A 278 19.08 15.85 18.65
C TRP A 278 17.91 16.27 17.74
N VAL A 279 16.86 16.86 18.31
CA VAL A 279 15.70 17.35 17.55
C VAL A 279 16.14 18.37 16.51
N ALA A 280 16.94 19.36 16.90
CA ALA A 280 17.40 20.41 15.99
C ALA A 280 18.31 19.91 14.85
N SER A 281 19.03 18.80 15.05
CA SER A 281 19.86 18.15 14.01
C SER A 281 19.07 17.18 13.12
N HIS A 282 17.91 16.71 13.58
CA HIS A 282 17.09 15.70 12.89
C HIS A 282 15.72 16.20 12.46
N LEU A 283 15.54 17.52 12.28
CA LEU A 283 14.27 18.13 11.86
C LEU A 283 13.64 17.47 10.61
N HIS A 284 14.46 16.99 9.69
CA HIS A 284 14.05 16.30 8.48
C HIS A 284 13.26 14.99 8.73
N LEU A 285 13.36 14.40 9.92
CA LEU A 285 12.58 13.22 10.32
C LEU A 285 11.13 13.57 10.70
N PHE A 286 10.87 14.82 11.10
CA PHE A 286 9.54 15.28 11.55
C PHE A 286 8.70 15.86 10.41
N GLU A 287 9.35 16.54 9.46
CA GLU A 287 8.68 17.03 8.26
C GLU A 287 9.65 17.11 7.07
N LYS A 288 9.27 16.50 5.94
CA LYS A 288 10.14 16.44 4.76
C LYS A 288 10.35 17.83 4.16
N GLY A 289 11.61 18.25 4.11
CA GLY A 289 12.02 19.52 3.51
C GLY A 289 11.87 20.73 4.42
N ILE A 290 11.62 20.52 5.72
CA ILE A 290 11.71 21.57 6.73
C ILE A 290 13.16 22.06 6.87
N ARG A 291 13.34 23.35 7.07
CA ARG A 291 14.63 24.03 7.27
C ARG A 291 14.59 24.83 8.55
N LEU A 292 15.63 24.68 9.36
CA LEU A 292 15.83 25.50 10.55
C LEU A 292 16.27 26.91 10.13
N LEU A 293 15.61 27.94 10.65
CA LEU A 293 15.99 29.33 10.48
C LEU A 293 16.75 29.84 11.71
N HIS A 294 16.18 29.65 12.90
CA HIS A 294 16.77 30.11 14.17
C HIS A 294 16.53 29.10 15.30
N ARG A 295 17.49 29.05 16.23
CA ARG A 295 17.36 28.43 17.56
C ARG A 295 17.16 29.52 18.60
N ASP A 296 16.38 29.24 19.65
CA ASP A 296 16.09 30.17 20.75
C ASP A 296 15.65 31.56 20.27
N TYR A 297 14.71 31.58 19.32
CA TYR A 297 14.28 32.79 18.66
C TYR A 297 13.48 33.68 19.62
N ARG A 298 13.92 34.92 19.81
CA ARG A 298 13.32 35.87 20.76
C ARG A 298 12.17 36.64 20.13
N LEU A 299 10.97 36.44 20.64
CA LEU A 299 9.77 37.22 20.39
C LEU A 299 9.57 38.29 21.47
N THR A 300 9.02 39.43 21.09
CA THR A 300 8.46 40.37 22.07
C THR A 300 7.08 39.87 22.47
N GLY A 301 6.92 39.51 23.75
CA GLY A 301 5.67 39.05 24.32
C GLY A 301 4.60 40.13 24.42
N PRO A 302 3.35 39.74 24.70
CA PRO A 302 2.21 40.65 24.74
C PRO A 302 2.30 41.68 25.88
N ASP A 303 3.09 41.38 26.92
CA ASP A 303 3.41 42.23 28.06
C ASP A 303 4.73 43.02 27.87
N GLY A 304 5.34 42.95 26.68
CA GLY A 304 6.64 43.55 26.38
C GLY A 304 7.84 42.76 26.90
N ARG A 305 7.63 41.61 27.58
CA ARG A 305 8.72 40.74 28.02
C ARG A 305 9.16 39.81 26.89
N PRO A 306 10.44 39.41 26.84
CA PRO A 306 10.90 38.47 25.82
C PRO A 306 10.28 37.07 26.03
N LEU A 307 9.70 36.49 24.98
CA LEU A 307 9.31 35.10 24.88
C LEU A 307 10.27 34.39 23.93
N ASN A 308 10.80 33.22 24.29
CA ASN A 308 11.74 32.51 23.43
C ASN A 308 11.05 31.28 22.82
N LEU A 309 11.04 31.17 21.50
CA LEU A 309 10.69 29.93 20.80
C LEU A 309 11.92 29.04 20.70
N ASP A 310 11.76 27.75 20.97
CA ASP A 310 12.88 26.82 20.92
C ASP A 310 13.47 26.76 19.50
N LEU A 311 12.64 26.55 18.48
CA LEU A 311 13.06 26.63 17.08
C LEU A 311 12.07 27.40 16.21
N LEU A 312 12.60 28.16 15.27
CA LEU A 312 11.86 28.75 14.17
C LEU A 312 12.32 28.14 12.86
N CYS A 313 11.38 27.53 12.14
CA CYS A 313 11.65 26.78 10.92
C CYS A 313 10.82 27.30 9.75
N GLN A 314 11.13 26.81 8.56
CA GLN A 314 10.36 27.02 7.33
C GLN A 314 10.14 25.68 6.65
N ASP A 315 8.90 25.37 6.26
CA ASP A 315 8.59 24.15 5.53
C ASP A 315 8.95 24.25 4.03
N ARG A 316 8.76 23.15 3.29
CA ARG A 316 9.02 23.09 1.84
C ARG A 316 8.15 24.02 0.99
N LYS A 317 7.02 24.48 1.52
CA LYS A 317 6.09 25.42 0.86
C LYS A 317 6.41 26.87 1.21
N GLY A 318 7.41 27.11 2.06
CA GLY A 318 7.80 28.44 2.50
C GLY A 318 7.02 28.96 3.71
N ILE A 319 6.17 28.15 4.32
CA ILE A 319 5.37 28.51 5.50
C ILE A 319 6.27 28.44 6.74
N LEU A 320 6.15 29.41 7.65
CA LEU A 320 6.89 29.39 8.91
C LEU A 320 6.33 28.33 9.86
N VAL A 321 7.20 27.70 10.62
CA VAL A 321 6.83 26.71 11.63
C VAL A 321 7.50 27.09 12.94
N ALA A 322 6.70 27.46 13.94
CA ALA A 322 7.16 27.65 15.31
C ALA A 322 7.18 26.29 16.01
N VAL A 323 8.32 25.91 16.59
CA VAL A 323 8.51 24.60 17.21
C VAL A 323 8.87 24.75 18.69
N GLU A 324 8.15 24.02 19.53
CA GLU A 324 8.42 23.88 20.96
C GLU A 324 8.88 22.47 21.30
N ILE A 325 10.00 22.33 22.01
CA ILE A 325 10.63 21.05 22.34
C ILE A 325 10.43 20.75 23.83
N LEU A 326 9.65 19.71 24.10
CA LEU A 326 9.19 19.37 25.43
C LEU A 326 9.82 18.05 25.91
N PHE A 327 10.68 18.13 26.94
CA PHE A 327 11.31 16.95 27.52
C PHE A 327 10.64 16.60 28.85
N GLN A 328 9.85 15.53 28.88
CA GLN A 328 9.07 15.07 30.02
C GLN A 328 8.22 16.20 30.65
N PRO A 329 7.43 16.94 29.87
CA PRO A 329 6.94 18.25 30.27
C PRO A 329 6.07 18.22 31.52
N ALA A 330 6.27 19.18 32.43
CA ALA A 330 5.31 19.46 33.50
C ALA A 330 4.05 20.15 32.94
N PRO A 331 2.89 20.08 33.63
CA PRO A 331 1.66 20.75 33.17
C PRO A 331 1.85 22.26 32.91
N ASP A 332 2.64 22.95 33.73
CA ASP A 332 2.90 24.38 33.56
C ASP A 332 3.72 24.68 32.30
N GLU A 333 4.70 23.82 31.96
CA GLU A 333 5.50 23.94 30.75
C GLU A 333 4.65 23.74 29.49
N LEU A 334 3.62 22.89 29.54
CA LEU A 334 2.66 22.74 28.44
C LEU A 334 1.91 24.04 28.19
N ALA A 335 1.36 24.65 29.25
CA ALA A 335 0.61 25.89 29.16
C ALA A 335 1.49 27.04 28.61
N GLU A 336 2.76 27.10 29.00
CA GLU A 336 3.72 28.07 28.47
C GLU A 336 4.08 27.83 27.00
N ALA A 337 4.29 26.58 26.60
CA ALA A 337 4.56 26.23 25.20
C ALA A 337 3.39 26.64 24.29
N PHE A 338 2.15 26.33 24.68
CA PHE A 338 0.98 26.74 23.92
C PHE A 338 0.84 28.26 23.85
N ARG A 339 1.08 28.98 24.95
CA ARG A 339 1.07 30.45 24.96
C ARG A 339 2.10 31.04 23.99
N ARG A 340 3.30 30.44 23.92
CA ARG A 340 4.35 30.86 22.99
C ARG A 340 3.95 30.63 21.53
N LEU A 341 3.37 29.48 21.22
CA LEU A 341 2.88 29.16 19.87
C LEU A 341 1.70 30.05 19.44
N ASP A 342 0.73 30.27 20.33
CA ASP A 342 -0.41 31.18 20.09
C ASP A 342 0.08 32.61 19.80
N HIS A 343 1.08 33.08 20.57
CA HIS A 343 1.66 34.41 20.39
C HIS A 343 2.49 34.52 19.10
N ALA A 344 3.22 33.47 18.72
CA ALA A 344 3.91 33.42 17.44
C ALA A 344 2.92 33.52 16.28
N ALA A 345 1.75 32.86 16.39
CA ALA A 345 0.69 32.93 15.41
C ALA A 345 0.07 34.33 15.27
N SER A 346 -0.12 35.05 16.38
CA SER A 346 -0.65 36.42 16.36
C SER A 346 0.39 37.47 15.93
N SER A 347 1.69 37.15 15.96
CA SER A 347 2.80 38.08 15.71
C SER A 347 3.49 37.88 14.34
N LEU A 348 2.79 37.28 13.37
CA LEU A 348 3.34 36.92 12.06
C LEU A 348 4.00 38.10 11.32
N ASP A 349 3.38 39.27 11.34
CA ASP A 349 3.89 40.46 10.63
C ASP A 349 5.21 40.95 11.23
N ALA A 350 5.32 40.95 12.56
CA ALA A 350 6.54 41.32 13.28
C ALA A 350 7.68 40.31 12.99
N LEU A 351 7.36 39.02 12.97
CA LEU A 351 8.27 37.93 12.61
C LEU A 351 8.79 38.07 11.17
N ALA A 352 7.90 38.30 10.22
CA ALA A 352 8.25 38.43 8.80
C ALA A 352 9.19 39.63 8.56
N HIS A 353 8.92 40.75 9.26
CA HIS A 353 9.75 41.95 9.20
C HIS A 353 11.17 41.70 9.74
N ASP A 354 11.29 41.05 10.90
CA ASP A 354 12.57 40.79 11.57
C ASP A 354 13.50 39.84 10.79
N LEU A 355 12.96 38.75 10.25
CA LEU A 355 13.76 37.70 9.59
C LEU A 355 14.39 38.11 8.26
N SER A 356 13.89 39.16 7.62
CA SER A 356 14.21 39.42 6.21
C SER A 356 14.26 40.88 5.80
N GLY A 357 14.12 41.80 6.76
CA GLY A 357 13.94 43.23 6.47
C GLY A 357 12.74 43.49 5.55
N GLY A 358 11.68 42.68 5.68
CA GLY A 358 10.45 42.77 4.89
C GLY A 358 10.46 42.05 3.52
N LYS A 359 11.45 41.21 3.20
CA LYS A 359 11.52 40.49 1.91
C LYS A 359 10.83 39.12 1.92
N LEU A 360 10.67 38.47 3.08
CA LEU A 360 9.86 37.26 3.20
C LEU A 360 8.38 37.65 3.31
N LYS A 361 7.57 37.19 2.35
CA LYS A 361 6.12 37.13 2.51
C LYS A 361 5.77 35.82 3.21
N ALA A 362 5.90 35.77 4.54
CA ALA A 362 5.34 34.65 5.30
C ALA A 362 3.81 34.80 5.31
N THR A 363 3.11 33.93 4.57
CA THR A 363 1.64 33.99 4.45
C THR A 363 0.92 33.41 5.68
N SER A 364 1.60 32.57 6.44
CA SER A 364 1.09 31.94 7.66
C SER A 364 2.24 31.37 8.49
N ILE A 365 1.95 31.05 9.75
CA ILE A 365 2.81 30.30 10.65
C ILE A 365 2.01 29.15 11.28
N ARG A 366 2.62 27.96 11.37
CA ARG A 366 2.05 26.77 12.01
C ARG A 366 2.80 26.46 13.31
N GLY A 367 2.09 25.91 14.29
CA GLY A 367 2.69 25.41 15.53
C GLY A 367 3.02 23.91 15.44
N MET A 368 4.19 23.53 15.96
CA MET A 368 4.60 22.13 16.11
C MET A 368 5.17 21.90 17.51
N ILE A 369 4.75 20.83 18.17
CA ILE A 369 5.29 20.38 19.44
C ILE A 369 6.02 19.06 19.23
N ILE A 370 7.26 18.99 19.70
CA ILE A 370 8.08 17.78 19.68
C ILE A 370 8.34 17.35 21.12
N THR A 371 7.87 16.17 21.51
CA THR A 371 8.00 15.66 22.88
C THR A 371 8.64 14.27 22.92
N ASN A 372 9.37 13.94 23.99
CA ASN A 372 9.88 12.58 24.20
C ASN A 372 8.89 11.66 24.95
N ARG A 373 7.74 12.20 25.38
CA ARG A 373 6.74 11.44 26.15
C ARG A 373 5.34 11.86 25.75
N GLU A 374 4.53 10.87 25.42
CA GLU A 374 3.10 11.04 25.15
C GLU A 374 2.33 11.23 26.46
N ARG A 375 1.40 12.21 26.47
CA ARG A 375 0.42 12.42 27.53
C ARG A 375 -0.93 12.72 26.87
N THR A 376 -2.01 12.12 27.37
CA THR A 376 -3.36 12.28 26.81
C THR A 376 -3.77 13.75 26.72
N GLU A 377 -3.52 14.53 27.79
CA GLU A 377 -3.83 15.97 27.84
C GLU A 377 -3.09 16.78 26.76
N LEU A 378 -1.84 16.40 26.43
CA LEU A 378 -1.04 17.06 25.40
C LEU A 378 -1.63 16.78 24.01
N VAL A 379 -2.05 15.54 23.75
CA VAL A 379 -2.70 15.14 22.49
C VAL A 379 -4.01 15.90 22.29
N GLU A 380 -4.85 15.96 23.32
CA GLU A 380 -6.14 16.66 23.27
C GLU A 380 -5.98 18.17 23.03
N GLN A 381 -5.04 18.83 23.71
CA GLN A 381 -4.82 20.26 23.53
C GLN A 381 -4.21 20.60 22.16
N CYS A 382 -3.29 19.77 21.65
CA CYS A 382 -2.75 19.94 20.29
C CYS A 382 -3.86 19.81 19.24
N LEU A 383 -4.75 18.83 19.39
CA LEU A 383 -5.93 18.63 18.54
C LEU A 383 -6.85 19.86 18.52
N GLN A 384 -7.19 20.39 19.70
CA GLN A 384 -8.08 21.55 19.82
C GLN A 384 -7.50 22.82 19.19
N LYS A 385 -6.18 23.02 19.32
CA LYS A 385 -5.48 24.21 18.83
C LYS A 385 -4.97 24.07 17.39
N GLY A 386 -5.05 22.88 16.79
CA GLY A 386 -4.55 22.60 15.45
C GLY A 386 -3.03 22.64 15.33
N TYR A 387 -2.32 22.20 16.38
CA TYR A 387 -0.86 22.09 16.36
C TYR A 387 -0.41 20.68 16.02
N LYS A 388 0.65 20.59 15.21
CA LYS A 388 1.28 19.31 14.88
C LYS A 388 1.97 18.76 16.13
N LEU A 389 1.70 17.50 16.48
CA LEU A 389 2.34 16.82 17.61
C LEU A 389 3.20 15.66 17.11
N CYS A 390 4.48 15.71 17.42
CA CYS A 390 5.41 14.62 17.15
C CYS A 390 5.95 14.05 18.46
N VAL A 391 5.81 12.74 18.65
CA VAL A 391 6.36 12.04 19.81
C VAL A 391 7.60 11.27 19.37
N VAL A 392 8.72 11.55 20.02
CA VAL A 392 9.99 10.82 19.87
C VAL A 392 10.06 9.76 20.96
N ASN A 393 9.73 8.52 20.60
CA ASN A 393 9.90 7.39 21.51
C ASN A 393 10.89 6.39 20.90
N SER A 394 11.96 6.08 21.64
CA SER A 394 12.94 5.05 21.25
C SER A 394 13.55 5.25 19.86
N GLY A 395 13.77 6.51 19.44
CA GLY A 395 14.35 6.85 18.13
C GLY A 395 13.37 6.80 16.95
N CYS A 396 12.11 6.48 17.18
CA CYS A 396 11.03 6.54 16.18
C CYS A 396 10.18 7.80 16.39
N VAL A 397 9.84 8.47 15.29
CA VAL A 397 8.89 9.59 15.28
C VAL A 397 7.50 9.03 15.04
N ILE A 398 6.59 9.26 16.00
CA ILE A 398 5.17 8.99 15.84
C ILE A 398 4.52 10.34 15.53
N ASP A 399 4.04 10.49 14.29
CA ASP A 399 3.26 11.65 13.89
C ASP A 399 1.82 11.43 14.36
N VAL A 400 1.39 12.23 15.33
CA VAL A 400 0.09 12.03 15.98
C VAL A 400 -1.00 12.82 15.24
N LEU A 401 -0.65 13.91 14.53
CA LEU A 401 -1.60 14.86 13.91
C LEU A 401 -0.99 15.58 12.67
N GLU A 402 -1.76 15.72 11.58
CA GLU A 402 -1.44 16.57 10.41
C GLU A 402 -2.25 17.87 10.36
#